data_AF-A0A1W6K103-F1
#
_entry.id   AF-A0A1W6K103-F1
#
_cell.length_a   1.000
_cell.length_b   1.000
_cell.length_c   1.000
_cell.angle_alpha   90.00
_cell.angle_beta   90.00
_cell.angle_gamma   90.00
#
_symmetry.space_group_name_H-M   'P 1'
#
loop_
_entity.id
_entity.type
_entity.pdbx_description
1 polymer ?
#
loop_
_entity_poly.entity_id
_entity_poly.type
_entity_poly.pdbx_seq_one_letter_code
_entity_poly.pdbx_strand_id
1 'polypeptide(L)'
;MNHKVLSFFVIGLLIITSLLYYLYSSGYFYIVKIEGENIIIKSDNLELSKNINISLSNSTIITHGGQLIDFNLTILNNNEALCINITRITVSSPFILISAPHLPITVFPNSTSSAIISIKTPMAEYSSPIIISLYVVSSKA
;
A
#
# COMPACT_ATOMS: atom_id res chain seq x y z
N MET A 1 -51.23 -13.07 -15.65
CA MET A 1 -50.10 -12.14 -15.79
C MET A 1 -49.40 -12.46 -17.11
N ASN A 2 -49.20 -11.47 -17.99
CA ASN A 2 -48.73 -11.72 -19.37
C ASN A 2 -47.26 -12.20 -19.34
N HIS A 3 -46.92 -13.28 -20.04
CA HIS A 3 -45.56 -13.87 -20.02
C HIS A 3 -44.47 -12.85 -20.38
N LYS A 4 -44.80 -11.90 -21.27
CA LYS A 4 -43.91 -10.78 -21.63
C LYS A 4 -43.62 -9.86 -20.44
N VAL A 5 -44.61 -9.57 -19.62
CA VAL A 5 -44.45 -8.72 -18.42
C VAL A 5 -43.57 -9.44 -17.41
N LEU A 6 -43.82 -10.73 -17.16
CA LEU A 6 -42.99 -11.54 -16.27
C LEU A 6 -41.52 -11.60 -16.73
N SER A 7 -41.26 -11.77 -18.03
CA SER A 7 -39.89 -11.79 -18.54
C SER A 7 -39.16 -10.46 -18.35
N PHE A 8 -39.84 -9.33 -18.52
CA PHE A 8 -39.22 -8.01 -18.27
C PHE A 8 -38.85 -7.83 -16.79
N PHE A 9 -39.72 -8.28 -15.87
CA PHE A 9 -39.41 -8.24 -14.44
C PHE A 9 -38.20 -9.10 -14.08
N VAL A 10 -38.10 -10.31 -14.62
CA VAL A 10 -36.97 -11.23 -14.36
C VAL A 10 -35.66 -10.65 -14.91
N ILE A 11 -35.66 -10.13 -16.14
CA ILE A 11 -34.49 -9.50 -16.75
C ILE A 11 -34.05 -8.27 -15.93
N GLY A 12 -35.00 -7.41 -15.55
CA GLY A 12 -34.72 -6.25 -14.72
C GLY A 12 -34.08 -6.61 -13.38
N LEU A 13 -34.61 -7.64 -12.71
CA LEU A 13 -34.06 -8.13 -11.45
C LEU A 13 -32.62 -8.64 -11.61
N LEU A 14 -32.35 -9.45 -12.65
CA LEU A 14 -31.03 -9.99 -12.92
C LEU A 14 -29.98 -8.90 -13.17
N ILE A 15 -30.35 -7.85 -13.93
CA ILE A 15 -29.48 -6.71 -14.17
C ILE A 15 -29.13 -6.01 -12.84
N ILE A 16 -30.14 -5.74 -12.01
CA ILE A 16 -29.94 -5.06 -10.72
C ILE A 16 -29.05 -5.91 -9.79
N THR A 17 -29.32 -7.22 -9.66
CA THR A 17 -28.52 -8.10 -8.81
C THR A 17 -27.08 -8.22 -9.31
N SER A 18 -26.87 -8.25 -10.63
CA SER A 18 -25.53 -8.32 -11.22
C SER A 18 -24.75 -7.03 -10.98
N LEU A 19 -25.41 -5.87 -11.09
CA LEU A 19 -24.82 -4.57 -10.80
C LEU A 19 -24.43 -4.47 -9.31
N LEU A 20 -25.33 -4.85 -8.40
CA LEU A 20 -25.04 -4.85 -6.97
C LEU A 20 -23.88 -5.78 -6.62
N TYR A 21 -23.86 -6.97 -7.19
CA TYR A 21 -22.76 -7.91 -7.02
C TYR A 21 -21.43 -7.35 -7.56
N TYR A 22 -21.45 -6.71 -8.73
CA TYR A 22 -20.27 -6.06 -9.29
C TYR A 22 -19.73 -4.95 -8.38
N LEU A 23 -20.61 -4.06 -7.89
CA LEU A 23 -20.23 -2.97 -6.99
C LEU A 23 -19.63 -3.50 -5.68
N TYR A 24 -20.25 -4.54 -5.11
CA TYR A 24 -19.78 -5.20 -3.90
C TYR A 24 -18.40 -5.86 -4.11
N SER A 25 -18.26 -6.70 -5.14
CA SER A 25 -17.02 -7.42 -5.44
C SER A 25 -15.86 -6.50 -5.85
N SER A 26 -16.18 -5.33 -6.42
CA SER A 26 -15.20 -4.29 -6.74
C SER A 26 -14.90 -3.36 -5.54
N GLY A 27 -15.53 -3.58 -4.39
CA GLY A 27 -15.23 -2.88 -3.13
C GLY A 27 -15.83 -1.48 -2.97
N TYR A 28 -16.74 -1.05 -3.86
CA TYR A 28 -17.39 0.28 -3.80
C TYR A 28 -18.23 0.52 -2.56
N PHE A 29 -18.60 -0.55 -1.85
CA PHE A 29 -19.40 -0.47 -0.61
C PHE A 29 -18.54 -0.20 0.62
N TYR A 30 -17.20 -0.17 0.47
CA TYR A 30 -16.26 0.07 1.55
C TYR A 30 -15.52 1.37 1.30
N ILE A 31 -15.48 2.26 2.29
CA ILE A 31 -14.64 3.45 2.25
C ILE A 31 -13.33 3.17 2.99
N VAL A 32 -12.21 3.45 2.32
CA VAL A 32 -10.87 3.31 2.89
C VAL A 32 -10.24 4.70 2.92
N LYS A 33 -10.03 5.19 4.14
CA LYS A 33 -9.38 6.45 4.47
C LYS A 33 -8.04 6.17 5.15
N ILE A 34 -6.95 6.42 4.44
CA ILE A 34 -5.60 6.36 4.99
C ILE A 34 -5.28 7.77 5.52
N GLU A 35 -5.21 7.92 6.83
CA GLU A 35 -4.95 9.20 7.51
C GLU A 35 -3.48 9.31 7.91
N GLY A 36 -2.61 9.31 6.91
CA GLY A 36 -1.16 9.38 7.06
C GLY A 36 -0.49 8.02 7.08
N GLU A 37 0.83 8.07 7.13
CA GLU A 37 1.70 6.92 7.03
C GLU A 37 2.69 6.92 8.19
N ASN A 38 2.89 5.74 8.77
CA ASN A 38 3.90 5.53 9.78
C ASN A 38 4.97 4.57 9.24
N ILE A 39 6.19 5.06 9.08
CA ILE A 39 7.31 4.28 8.56
C ILE A 39 8.13 3.76 9.72
N ILE A 40 8.27 2.44 9.80
CA ILE A 40 9.06 1.76 10.83
C ILE A 40 10.29 1.14 10.18
N ILE A 41 11.47 1.57 10.60
CA ILE A 41 12.73 0.97 10.19
C ILE A 41 13.08 -0.12 11.19
N LYS A 42 13.20 -1.35 10.70
CA LYS A 42 13.63 -2.51 11.47
C LYS A 42 15.06 -2.86 11.08
N SER A 43 15.99 -2.69 12.01
CA SER A 43 17.39 -3.05 11.83
C SER A 43 17.93 -3.65 13.12
N ASP A 44 18.88 -4.56 12.99
CA ASP A 44 19.63 -5.13 14.12
C ASP A 44 20.63 -4.11 14.70
N ASN A 45 20.94 -3.04 13.95
CA ASN A 45 21.78 -1.94 14.40
C ASN A 45 20.94 -0.67 14.61
N LEU A 46 20.75 -0.29 15.87
CA LEU A 46 19.95 0.88 16.24
C LEU A 46 20.54 2.19 15.70
N GLU A 47 21.87 2.32 15.62
CA GLU A 47 22.52 3.53 15.09
C GLU A 47 22.25 3.70 13.60
N LEU A 48 22.19 2.60 12.85
CA LEU A 48 21.84 2.60 11.44
C LEU A 48 20.44 3.20 11.22
N SER A 49 19.47 2.80 12.05
CA SER A 49 18.08 3.22 11.91
C SER A 49 17.86 4.72 12.13
N LYS A 50 18.71 5.38 12.94
CA LYS A 50 18.63 6.82 13.22
C LYS A 50 19.10 7.68 12.05
N ASN A 51 19.98 7.14 11.22
CA ASN A 51 20.61 7.85 10.11
C ASN A 51 19.90 7.61 8.77
N ILE A 52 18.71 7.00 8.79
CA ILE A 52 17.91 6.77 7.59
C ILE A 52 16.64 7.60 7.74
N ASN A 53 16.40 8.48 6.77
CA ASN A 53 15.15 9.22 6.68
C ASN A 53 14.33 8.67 5.51
N ILE A 54 13.05 8.40 5.75
CA ILE A 54 12.14 7.91 4.72
C ILE A 54 10.92 8.81 4.70
N SER A 55 10.55 9.26 3.51
CA SER A 55 9.35 10.07 3.29
C SER A 55 8.45 9.48 2.21
N LEU A 56 7.17 9.83 2.27
CA LEU A 56 6.10 9.43 1.35
C LEU A 56 5.45 10.68 0.77
N SER A 57 5.03 10.60 -0.50
CA SER A 57 4.47 11.75 -1.23
C SER A 57 2.98 12.00 -1.02
N ASN A 58 2.28 11.10 -0.30
CA ASN A 58 0.87 11.23 0.02
C ASN A 58 0.76 11.26 1.55
N SER A 59 -0.19 12.02 2.09
CA SER A 59 -0.45 12.09 3.54
C SER A 59 -1.89 11.77 3.90
N THR A 60 -2.81 11.80 2.93
CA THR A 60 -4.19 11.35 3.13
C THR A 60 -4.76 10.83 1.81
N ILE A 61 -5.31 9.62 1.83
CA ILE A 61 -5.92 8.98 0.65
C ILE A 61 -7.32 8.53 1.03
N ILE A 62 -8.31 8.88 0.20
CA ILE A 62 -9.70 8.41 0.32
C ILE A 62 -10.03 7.62 -0.94
N THR A 63 -10.43 6.38 -0.77
CA THR A 63 -10.66 5.43 -1.86
C THR A 63 -11.67 4.36 -1.45
N HIS A 64 -11.95 3.42 -2.34
CA HIS A 64 -12.82 2.29 -2.10
C HIS A 64 -12.01 1.05 -1.71
N GLY A 65 -12.69 0.02 -1.21
CA GLY A 65 -12.07 -1.26 -0.95
C GLY A 65 -11.52 -1.92 -2.22
N GLY A 66 -10.45 -2.71 -2.10
CA GLY A 66 -9.86 -3.44 -3.22
C GLY A 66 -9.10 -2.63 -4.27
N GLN A 67 -9.03 -1.30 -4.14
CA GLN A 67 -8.29 -0.43 -5.03
C GLN A 67 -6.77 -0.58 -4.83
N LEU A 68 -6.01 -0.42 -5.93
CA LEU A 68 -4.56 -0.33 -5.89
C LEU A 68 -4.11 1.10 -5.61
N ILE A 69 -3.15 1.25 -4.71
CA ILE A 69 -2.51 2.52 -4.37
C ILE A 69 -1.01 2.35 -4.49
N ASP A 70 -0.39 3.26 -5.24
CA ASP A 70 1.06 3.34 -5.34
C ASP A 70 1.61 4.38 -4.37
N PHE A 71 2.62 3.98 -3.60
CA PHE A 71 3.37 4.85 -2.72
C PHE A 71 4.80 4.99 -3.21
N ASN A 72 5.22 6.23 -3.43
CA ASN A 72 6.61 6.54 -3.74
C ASN A 72 7.38 6.83 -2.43
N LEU A 73 8.24 5.90 -2.05
CA LEU A 73 9.14 6.00 -0.92
C LEU A 73 10.41 6.72 -1.35
N THR A 74 10.73 7.83 -0.70
CA THR A 74 12.05 8.46 -0.84
C THR A 74 12.90 8.05 0.36
N ILE A 75 14.01 7.37 0.12
CA ILE A 75 14.93 6.86 1.14
C ILE A 75 16.21 7.67 1.08
N LEU A 76 16.51 8.40 2.14
CA LEU A 76 17.75 9.15 2.32
C LEU A 76 18.65 8.42 3.31
N ASN A 77 19.87 8.09 2.88
CA ASN A 77 20.90 7.52 3.73
C ASN A 77 21.85 8.64 4.22
N ASN A 78 21.69 9.07 5.47
CA ASN A 78 22.56 10.07 6.11
C ASN A 78 23.80 9.44 6.78
N ASN A 79 24.09 8.17 6.54
CA ASN A 79 25.35 7.58 7.00
C ASN A 79 26.50 8.07 6.11
N GLU A 80 27.62 8.42 6.73
CA GLU A 80 28.79 8.97 6.01
C GLU A 80 29.60 7.91 5.27
N ALA A 81 29.62 6.66 5.77
CA ALA A 81 30.53 5.63 5.28
C ALA A 81 29.87 4.29 4.94
N LEU A 82 28.61 4.07 5.34
CA LEU A 82 27.95 2.77 5.19
C LEU A 82 26.82 2.85 4.16
N CYS A 83 26.82 1.89 3.24
CA CYS A 83 25.66 1.61 2.43
C CYS A 83 24.57 0.96 3.29
N ILE A 84 23.32 1.27 2.99
CA ILE A 84 22.17 0.58 3.56
C ILE A 84 21.54 -0.29 2.48
N ASN A 85 21.16 -1.51 2.86
CA ASN A 85 20.43 -2.43 2.00
C ASN A 85 19.05 -2.66 2.60
N ILE A 86 18.02 -2.23 1.87
CA ILE A 86 16.64 -2.59 2.18
C ILE A 86 16.42 -4.00 1.65
N THR A 87 16.18 -4.95 2.55
CA THR A 87 16.07 -6.37 2.23
C THR A 87 14.64 -6.87 2.17
N ARG A 88 13.72 -6.17 2.85
CA ARG A 88 12.30 -6.49 2.88
C ARG A 88 11.47 -5.25 3.16
N ILE A 89 10.31 -5.18 2.52
CA ILE A 89 9.27 -4.18 2.78
C ILE A 89 7.98 -4.93 3.13
N THR A 90 7.29 -4.50 4.16
CA THR A 90 5.98 -5.05 4.55
C THR A 90 5.01 -3.95 4.88
N VAL A 91 3.72 -4.22 4.70
CA VAL A 91 2.64 -3.31 5.09
C VAL A 91 1.79 -3.96 6.17
N SER A 92 1.21 -3.15 7.03
CA SER A 92 0.31 -3.61 8.09
C SER A 92 -1.01 -4.14 7.54
N SER A 93 -1.56 -5.13 8.23
CA SER A 93 -2.95 -5.53 8.05
C SER A 93 -3.88 -4.32 8.29
N PRO A 94 -4.98 -4.17 7.53
CA PRO A 94 -5.54 -5.13 6.58
C PRO A 94 -5.11 -4.92 5.11
N PHE A 95 -4.03 -4.17 4.86
CA PHE A 95 -3.51 -3.95 3.52
C PHE A 95 -2.69 -5.13 3.02
N ILE A 96 -2.65 -5.29 1.70
CA ILE A 96 -1.85 -6.31 1.04
C ILE A 96 -0.81 -5.62 0.17
N LEU A 97 0.47 -5.98 0.33
CA LEU A 97 1.53 -5.56 -0.57
C LEU A 97 1.43 -6.36 -1.87
N ILE A 98 1.17 -5.68 -2.99
CA ILE A 98 0.99 -6.30 -4.31
C ILE A 98 2.30 -6.30 -5.09
N SER A 99 3.04 -5.20 -5.04
CA SER A 99 4.34 -5.09 -5.68
C SER A 99 5.30 -4.23 -4.87
N ALA A 100 6.58 -4.53 -5.04
CA ALA A 100 7.70 -3.83 -4.44
C ALA A 100 8.86 -3.80 -5.45
N PRO A 101 9.82 -2.88 -5.30
CA PRO A 101 11.02 -2.88 -6.12
C PRO A 101 11.82 -4.17 -5.94
N HIS A 102 12.75 -4.42 -6.87
CA HIS A 102 13.70 -5.53 -6.72
C HIS A 102 14.57 -5.31 -5.49
N LEU A 103 14.59 -6.30 -4.61
CA LEU A 103 15.35 -6.29 -3.36
C LEU A 103 16.62 -7.17 -3.51
N PRO A 104 17.75 -6.81 -2.87
CA PRO A 104 17.91 -5.64 -2.01
C PRO A 104 18.04 -4.33 -2.77
N ILE A 105 17.57 -3.23 -2.18
CA ILE A 105 17.87 -1.87 -2.66
C ILE A 105 19.06 -1.35 -1.88
N THR A 106 20.16 -1.08 -2.58
CA THR A 106 21.34 -0.42 -2.00
C THR A 106 21.20 1.09 -2.11
N VAL A 107 21.35 1.78 -1.00
CA VAL A 107 21.42 3.25 -0.94
C VAL A 107 22.80 3.62 -0.42
N PHE A 108 23.59 4.29 -1.26
CA PHE A 108 24.96 4.68 -0.95
C PHE A 108 25.02 5.75 0.15
N PRO A 109 26.17 5.93 0.82
CA PRO A 109 26.36 6.99 1.82
C PRO A 109 25.98 8.37 1.27
N ASN A 110 25.33 9.18 2.10
CA ASN A 110 24.90 10.55 1.77
C ASN A 110 24.09 10.67 0.47
N SER A 111 23.34 9.63 0.10
CA SER A 111 22.58 9.57 -1.13
C SER A 111 21.11 9.28 -0.89
N THR A 112 20.31 9.60 -1.91
CA THR A 112 18.87 9.36 -1.92
C THR A 112 18.53 8.33 -2.99
N SER A 113 17.63 7.40 -2.65
CA SER A 113 17.01 6.47 -3.58
C SER A 113 15.50 6.58 -3.52
N SER A 114 14.82 6.16 -4.58
CA SER A 114 13.35 6.12 -4.64
C SER A 114 12.86 4.71 -4.94
N ALA A 115 11.74 4.34 -4.33
CA ALA A 115 11.15 3.02 -4.44
C ALA A 115 9.63 3.14 -4.51
N ILE A 116 9.02 2.53 -5.50
CA ILE A 116 7.56 2.49 -5.62
C ILE A 116 7.06 1.15 -5.08
N ILE A 117 6.13 1.20 -4.14
CA ILE A 117 5.37 0.02 -3.69
C ILE A 117 3.91 0.18 -4.08
N SER A 118 3.26 -0.92 -4.46
CA SER A 118 1.82 -0.94 -4.72
C SER A 118 1.12 -1.79 -3.68
N ILE A 119 0.07 -1.25 -3.08
CA ILE A 119 -0.75 -1.96 -2.10
C ILE A 119 -2.18 -2.08 -2.59
N LYS A 120 -2.88 -3.09 -2.10
CA LYS A 120 -4.33 -3.23 -2.26
C LYS A 120 -5.04 -2.85 -0.97
N THR A 121 -6.05 -2.00 -1.08
CA THR A 121 -6.90 -1.62 0.05
C THR A 121 -7.80 -2.78 0.50
N PRO A 122 -8.14 -2.86 1.79
CA PRO A 122 -8.99 -3.92 2.31
C PRO A 122 -10.41 -3.87 1.71
N MET A 123 -11.08 -5.03 1.63
CA MET A 123 -12.52 -5.10 1.36
C MET A 123 -13.32 -4.89 2.66
N ALA A 124 -13.02 -3.80 3.36
CA ALA A 124 -13.63 -3.41 4.63
C ALA A 124 -13.44 -1.92 4.86
N GLU A 125 -14.29 -1.32 5.69
CA GLU A 125 -14.13 0.05 6.17
C GLU A 125 -12.79 0.22 6.90
N TYR A 126 -12.08 1.31 6.61
CA TYR A 126 -10.82 1.62 7.24
C TYR A 126 -10.64 3.13 7.41
N SER A 127 -10.26 3.57 8.61
CA SER A 127 -9.93 4.98 8.91
C SER A 127 -8.82 5.04 9.94
N SER A 128 -7.57 5.01 9.48
CA SER A 128 -6.37 5.06 10.33
C SER A 128 -5.11 5.31 9.49
N PRO A 129 -3.95 5.61 10.09
CA PRO A 129 -2.68 5.61 9.37
C PRO A 129 -2.29 4.21 8.90
N ILE A 130 -1.59 4.09 7.78
CA ILE A 130 -0.98 2.82 7.36
C ILE A 130 0.43 2.70 7.95
N ILE A 131 0.79 1.51 8.45
CA ILE A 131 2.18 1.21 8.86
C ILE A 131 2.91 0.49 7.72
N ILE A 132 4.06 1.04 7.32
CA ILE A 132 5.01 0.43 6.37
C ILE A 132 6.29 0.12 7.15
N SER A 133 6.72 -1.14 7.16
CA SER A 133 7.98 -1.54 7.79
C SER A 133 9.04 -1.89 6.76
N LEU A 134 10.23 -1.31 6.89
CA LEU A 134 11.40 -1.60 6.07
C LEU A 134 12.45 -2.32 6.91
N TYR A 135 12.96 -3.45 6.40
CA TYR A 135 14.04 -4.20 7.04
C TYR A 135 15.35 -3.82 6.39
N VAL A 136 16.28 -3.31 7.20
CA VAL A 136 17.51 -2.69 6.72
C VAL A 136 18.72 -3.31 7.37
N VAL A 137 19.71 -3.63 6.55
CA VAL A 137 21.05 -4.08 6.97
C VAL A 137 22.11 -3.15 6.39
N SER A 138 23.24 -3.03 7.07
CA SER A 138 24.39 -2.31 6.52
C SER A 138 25.21 -3.19 5.58
N SER A 139 25.85 -2.57 4.60
CA SER A 139 26.94 -3.20 3.84
C SER A 139 28.10 -2.23 3.69
N LYS A 140 29.30 -2.78 3.49
CA LYS A 140 30.44 -1.97 3.07
C LYS A 140 30.19 -1.47 1.65
N ALA A 141 30.62 -0.23 1.39
CA ALA A 141 30.64 0.36 0.06
C ALA A 141 31.65 -0.36 -0.84
#